data_AF-A0A1L6I957-F1
#
_entry.id   AF-A0A1L6I957-F1
#
_cell.length_a   1.000
_cell.length_b   1.000
_cell.length_c   1.000
_cell.angle_alpha   90.00
_cell.angle_beta   90.00
_cell.angle_gamma   90.00
#
_symmetry.space_group_name_H-M   'P 1'
#
loop_
_entity.id
_entity.type
_entity.pdbx_description
1 polymer ?
#
loop_
_entity_poly.entity_id
_entity_poly.type
_entity_poly.pdbx_seq_one_letter_code
_entity_poly.pdbx_strand_id
1 'polypeptide(L)' 'MKVYKPGARGRQRQYVQPGSEFPVAHFMDESGKPKLFTVTFTEGAAEVDDTLGQYMLDKGIARRSPILLPGDFA' A
#
# COMPACT_ATOMS: atom_id res chain seq x y z
N MET A 1 3.89 7.83 -0.54
CA MET A 1 4.91 7.29 0.40
C MET A 1 5.47 5.92 -0.02
N LYS A 2 6.64 5.53 0.50
CA LYS A 2 7.27 4.21 0.27
C LYS A 2 7.07 3.25 1.44
N VAL A 3 6.59 2.04 1.15
CA VAL A 3 6.31 0.98 2.14
C VAL A 3 7.05 -0.31 1.80
N TYR A 4 7.49 -1.02 2.83
CA TYR A 4 8.21 -2.29 2.75
C TYR A 4 7.39 -3.41 3.37
N LYS A 5 7.28 -4.55 2.69
CA LYS A 5 6.60 -5.75 3.19
C LYS A 5 7.63 -6.77 3.70
N PRO A 6 7.72 -7.01 5.03
CA PRO A 6 8.70 -7.92 5.60
C PRO A 6 8.59 -9.34 5.03
N GLY A 7 9.73 -9.93 4.66
CA GLY A 7 9.81 -11.31 4.16
C GLY A 7 9.36 -11.50 2.70
N ALA A 8 8.85 -10.45 2.04
CA ALA A 8 8.56 -10.51 0.60
C ALA A 8 9.85 -10.35 -0.21
N ARG A 9 10.07 -11.24 -1.19
CA ARG A 9 11.15 -11.14 -2.19
C ARG A 9 10.55 -11.21 -3.59
N GLY A 10 11.19 -10.54 -4.55
CA GLY A 10 10.72 -10.47 -5.94
C GLY A 10 9.44 -9.63 -6.10
N ARG A 11 8.79 -9.79 -7.26
CA ARG A 11 7.57 -9.05 -7.60
C ARG A 11 6.32 -9.73 -7.02
N GLN A 12 5.57 -9.01 -6.19
CA GLN A 12 4.33 -9.52 -5.60
C GLN A 12 3.18 -8.54 -5.80
N ARG A 13 1.98 -9.05 -6.04
CA ARG A 13 0.75 -8.25 -6.06
C ARG A 13 -0.05 -8.51 -4.80
N GLN A 14 -0.54 -7.46 -4.19
CA GLN A 14 -1.41 -7.54 -3.03
C GLN A 14 -2.68 -6.73 -3.27
N TYR A 15 -3.82 -7.35 -3.00
CA TYR A 15 -5.13 -6.72 -3.05
C TYR A 15 -5.48 -6.20 -1.65
N VAL A 16 -5.88 -4.95 -1.56
CA VAL A 16 -6.18 -4.28 -0.29
C VAL A 16 -7.54 -3.58 -0.40
N GLN A 17 -8.39 -3.77 0.61
CA GLN A 17 -9.69 -3.10 0.74
C GLN A 17 -9.79 -2.41 2.12
N PRO A 18 -9.37 -1.14 2.22
CA PRO A 18 -9.26 -0.44 3.51
C PRO A 18 -10.58 -0.08 4.20
N GLY A 19 -11.70 -0.10 3.47
CA GLY A 19 -13.00 0.39 3.93
C GLY A 19 -14.08 -0.67 4.19
N SER A 20 -13.72 -1.95 4.33
CA SER A 20 -14.71 -3.03 4.49
C SER A 20 -15.36 -3.07 5.89
N GLU A 21 -14.57 -2.87 6.96
CA GLU A 21 -15.05 -2.97 8.35
C GLU A 21 -15.53 -1.61 8.89
N PHE A 22 -14.86 -0.52 8.52
CA PHE A 22 -15.20 0.86 8.92
C PHE A 22 -14.98 1.79 7.72
N PRO A 23 -16.04 2.08 6.94
CA PRO A 23 -15.89 2.87 5.73
C PRO A 23 -15.53 4.33 6.06
N VAL A 24 -14.33 4.73 5.64
CA VAL A 24 -13.83 6.11 5.71
C VAL A 24 -13.98 6.75 4.33
N ALA A 25 -14.45 8.00 4.28
CA ALA A 25 -14.78 8.69 3.02
C ALA A 25 -13.66 8.62 1.96
N HIS A 26 -12.39 8.71 2.37
CA HIS A 26 -11.24 8.63 1.47
C HIS A 26 -11.11 7.27 0.74
N PHE A 27 -11.55 6.19 1.38
CA PHE A 27 -11.52 4.83 0.84
C PHE A 27 -12.86 4.40 0.24
N MET A 28 -13.79 5.34 0.01
CA MET A 28 -15.01 5.08 -0.76
C MET A 28 -14.92 5.75 -2.14
N ASP A 29 -15.55 5.13 -3.14
CA ASP A 29 -15.80 5.73 -4.45
C ASP A 29 -17.02 6.67 -4.41
N GLU A 30 -17.32 7.31 -5.53
CA GLU A 30 -18.46 8.24 -5.66
C GLU A 30 -19.82 7.57 -5.44
N SER A 31 -19.89 6.25 -5.58
CA SER A 31 -21.10 5.45 -5.34
C SER A 31 -21.21 4.96 -3.89
N GLY A 32 -20.29 5.36 -3.01
CA GLY A 32 -20.25 4.91 -1.63
C GLY A 32 -19.85 3.44 -1.48
N LYS A 33 -19.10 2.87 -2.43
CA LYS A 33 -18.51 1.53 -2.31
C LYS A 33 -17.05 1.62 -1.91
N PRO A 34 -16.52 0.69 -1.09
CA PRO A 34 -15.12 0.70 -0.74
C PRO A 34 -14.22 0.52 -1.98
N LYS A 35 -13.21 1.39 -2.11
CA LYS A 35 -12.18 1.28 -3.14
C LYS A 35 -11.34 0.02 -2.91
N LEU A 36 -11.08 -0.69 -4.01
CA LEU A 36 -10.10 -1.76 -4.05
C LEU A 36 -8.79 -1.23 -4.64
N PHE A 37 -7.68 -1.56 -4.00
CA PHE A 37 -6.35 -1.17 -4.45
C PHE A 37 -5.52 -2.41 -4.78
N THR A 38 -4.74 -2.32 -5.85
CA THR A 38 -3.72 -3.31 -6.18
C THR A 38 -2.35 -2.69 -5.95
N VAL A 39 -1.64 -3.18 -4.95
CA VAL A 39 -0.27 -2.74 -4.64
C VAL A 39 0.70 -3.76 -5.22
N THR A 40 1.63 -3.29 -6.06
CA THR A 40 2.73 -4.11 -6.57
C THR A 40 3.99 -3.80 -5.79
N PHE A 41 4.49 -4.79 -5.06
CA PHE A 41 5.80 -4.73 -4.41
C PHE A 41 6.84 -5.26 -5.38
N THR A 42 7.92 -4.49 -5.57
CA THR A 42 9.11 -4.88 -6.32
C THR A 42 10.27 -4.91 -5.35
N GLU A 43 10.97 -6.04 -5.26
CA GLU A 43 12.01 -6.28 -4.24
C GLU A 43 11.54 -5.98 -2.81
N GLY A 44 10.28 -6.32 -2.52
CA GLY A 44 9.67 -6.14 -1.20
C GLY A 44 9.24 -4.70 -0.89
N ALA A 45 9.40 -3.74 -1.80
CA ALA A 45 9.02 -2.35 -1.59
C ALA A 45 8.01 -1.84 -2.64
N ALA A 46 7.15 -0.90 -2.24
CA ALA A 46 6.13 -0.31 -3.09
C ALA A 46 5.99 1.19 -2.81
N GLU A 47 5.67 1.94 -3.86
CA GLU A 47 5.23 3.34 -3.76
C GLU A 47 3.71 3.40 -3.86
N VAL A 48 3.08 4.04 -2.88
CA VAL A 48 1.62 4.11 -2.73
C VAL A 48 1.21 5.52 -2.29
N ASP A 49 -0.08 5.86 -2.45
CA ASP A 49 -0.62 7.09 -1.88
C ASP A 49 -0.49 7.09 -0.35
N ASP A 50 -0.43 8.29 0.25
CA ASP A 50 -0.13 8.42 1.68
C ASP A 50 -1.25 7.84 2.55
N THR A 51 -2.51 7.94 2.12
CA THR A 51 -3.64 7.37 2.84
C THR A 51 -3.57 5.84 2.91
N LEU A 52 -3.34 5.18 1.78
CA LEU A 52 -3.21 3.73 1.67
C LEU A 52 -1.95 3.24 2.38
N GLY A 53 -0.84 3.95 2.22
CA GLY A 53 0.39 3.60 2.89
C GLY A 53 0.25 3.67 4.41
N GLN A 54 -0.37 4.72 4.96
CA GLN A 54 -0.65 4.81 6.40
C GLN A 54 -1.57 3.67 6.87
N TYR A 55 -2.63 3.36 6.12
CA TYR A 55 -3.49 2.21 6.41
C TYR A 55 -2.71 0.89 6.49
N MET A 56 -1.79 0.66 5.55
CA MET A 56 -0.95 -0.55 5.54
C MET A 56 0.03 -0.60 6.72
N LEU A 57 0.49 0.55 7.23
CA LEU A 57 1.28 0.62 8.45
C LEU A 57 0.43 0.31 9.69
N ASP A 58 -0.75 0.93 9.80
CA ASP A 58 -1.64 0.80 10.96
C ASP A 58 -2.14 -0.64 11.14
N LYS A 59 -2.41 -1.33 10.02
CA LYS A 59 -2.80 -2.75 10.02
C LYS A 59 -1.62 -3.71 10.15
N GLY A 60 -0.39 -3.21 10.27
CA GLY A 60 0.83 -4.03 10.39
C GLY A 60 1.17 -4.84 9.13
N ILE A 61 0.59 -4.48 7.98
CA ILE A 61 0.80 -5.16 6.69
C ILE A 61 2.17 -4.82 6.10
N ALA A 62 2.62 -3.59 6.33
CA ALA A 62 3.88 -3.07 5.83
C ALA A 62 4.61 -2.22 6.90
N ARG A 63 5.83 -1.80 6.58
CA ARG A 63 6.66 -0.88 7.39
C ARG A 63 7.12 0.29 6.54
N ARG A 64 7.40 1.43 7.17
CA ARG A 64 7.96 2.59 6.47
C ARG A 64 9.36 2.24 5.99
N SER A 65 9.62 2.47 4.71
CA SER A 65 10.92 2.15 4.11
C SER A 65 11.74 3.44 3.93
N PRO A 66 12.96 3.53 4.46
CA PRO A 66 13.92 4.56 4.06
C PRO A 66 14.62 4.21 2.73
N ILE A 67 14.34 3.04 2.15
CA ILE A 67 15.07 2.50 1.01
C ILE A 67 14.71 3.30 -0.25
N LEU A 68 15.73 3.92 -0.85
CA LEU A 68 15.69 4.43 -2.23
C LEU A 68 15.48 3.25 -3.17
N LEU A 69 14.43 3.29 -3.97
CA LEU A 69 14.12 2.23 -4.91
C LEU A 69 15.12 2.29 -6.08
N PRO A 70 15.54 1.15 -6.64
CA PRO A 70 16.34 1.12 -7.87
C PRO A 70 15.48 1.69 -9.02
N GLY A 71 15.58 3.00 -9.21
CA GLY A 71 14.71 3.82 -10.05
C GLY A 71 14.77 5.30 -9.67
N ASP A 72 15.09 5.61 -8.41
CA ASP A 72 15.34 6.99 -7.94
C ASP A 72 16.73 7.54 -8.36
N PHE A 73 17.54 6.73 -9.06
CA PHE A 73 18.90 7.06 -9.50
C PHE A 73 19.05 7.12 -11.03
N ALA A 74 17.95 7.12 -11.77
CA ALA A 74 17.93 7.18 -13.24
C ALA A 74 17.51 8.56 -13.73
#